data_AF-A0A354I6T2-F1
#
_entry.id   AF-A0A354I6T2-F1
#
_cell.length_a   1.000
_cell.length_b   1.000
_cell.length_c   1.000
_cell.angle_alpha   90.00
_cell.angle_beta   90.00
_cell.angle_gamma   90.00
#
_symmetry.space_group_name_H-M   'P 1'
#
loop_
_entity.id
_entity.type
_entity.pdbx_description
1 polymer ?
#
loop_
_entity_poly.entity_id
_entity_poly.type
_entity_poly.pdbx_seq_one_letter_code
_entity_poly.pdbx_strand_id
1 'polypeptide(L)' 'ETIYEKLWGYDGEGDSIVVKEHIRKIRNKLANYTEKNYIETVWGVGYRWIK' A
#
# COMPACT_ATOMS: atom_id res chain seq x y z
N GLU A 1 -2.24 -15.76 9.04
CA GLU A 1 -1.19 -15.98 8.02
C GLU A 1 -1.36 -14.92 6.94
N THR A 2 -0.34 -14.07 6.83
CA THR A 2 -0.50 -12.64 6.58
C THR A 2 0.06 -12.30 5.21
N ILE A 3 -0.59 -11.38 4.51
CA ILE A 3 -0.32 -10.90 3.13
C ILE A 3 1.17 -10.57 2.85
N TYR A 4 1.97 -10.34 3.89
CA TYR A 4 3.41 -10.12 3.83
C TYR A 4 4.20 -11.18 3.05
N GLU A 5 3.94 -12.47 3.26
CA GLU A 5 4.72 -13.54 2.61
C GLU A 5 4.43 -13.70 1.11
N LYS A 6 3.26 -13.24 0.65
CA LYS A 6 2.84 -13.41 -0.75
C LYS A 6 3.34 -12.31 -1.69
N LEU A 7 3.79 -11.17 -1.14
CA LEU A 7 4.22 -10.01 -1.91
C LEU A 7 5.74 -9.80 -1.88
N TRP A 8 6.40 -10.21 -0.80
CA TRP A 8 7.84 -10.04 -0.66
C TRP A 8 8.53 -11.40 -0.60
N GLY A 9 9.15 -11.77 -1.72
CA GLY A 9 10.33 -12.61 -1.64
C GLY A 9 11.33 -11.91 -0.72
N TYR A 10 11.80 -12.65 0.28
CA TYR A 10 13.01 -12.37 1.05
C TYR A 10 14.05 -11.61 0.20
N ASP A 11 14.65 -10.55 0.76
CA ASP A 11 15.75 -9.73 0.19
C ASP A 11 15.40 -8.51 -0.66
N GLY A 12 14.73 -7.52 -0.07
CA GLY A 12 14.86 -6.17 -0.59
C GLY A 12 14.78 -5.14 0.52
N GLU A 13 15.87 -4.40 0.73
CA GLU A 13 15.86 -3.04 1.26
C GLU A 13 14.99 -2.14 0.35
N GLY A 14 13.69 -2.43 0.31
CA GLY A 14 12.71 -1.68 -0.45
C GLY A 14 12.48 -0.39 0.30
N ASP A 15 13.24 0.64 -0.05
CA ASP A 15 13.21 1.96 0.55
C ASP A 15 11.75 2.39 0.78
N SER A 16 11.36 2.53 2.05
CA SER A 16 9.99 2.81 2.49
C SER A 16 9.37 4.03 1.78
N ILE A 17 10.23 4.92 1.28
CA ILE A 17 9.89 6.08 0.46
C ILE A 17 9.24 5.65 -0.87
N VAL A 18 9.79 4.63 -1.53
CA VAL A 18 9.29 4.12 -2.80
C VAL A 18 7.89 3.53 -2.63
N VAL A 19 7.66 2.78 -1.55
CA VAL A 19 6.34 2.21 -1.23
C VAL A 19 5.32 3.32 -1.01
N LYS A 20 5.68 4.34 -0.21
CA LYS A 20 4.81 5.50 0.05
C LYS A 20 4.39 6.21 -1.23
N GLU A 21 5.32 6.36 -2.18
CA GLU A 21 5.06 7.03 -3.46
C GLU A 21 4.15 6.19 -4.38
N HIS A 22 4.33 4.87 -4.40
CA HIS A 22 3.42 3.97 -5.13
C HIS A 22 2.01 4.00 -4.54
N ILE A 23 1.87 3.96 -3.21
CA ILE A 23 0.57 4.06 -2.55
C ILE A 23 -0.11 5.40 -2.87
N ARG A 24 0.64 6.51 -2.88
CA ARG A 24 0.12 7.82 -3.30
C ARG A 24 -0.40 7.79 -4.74
N LYS A 25 0.38 7.25 -5.67
CA LYS A 25 -0.03 7.13 -7.08
C LYS A 25 -1.28 6.26 -7.25
N ILE A 26 -1.37 5.15 -6.52
CA ILE A 26 -2.54 4.25 -6.58
C ILE A 26 -3.79 4.96 -6.04
N ARG A 27 -3.70 5.62 -4.89
CA ARG A 27 -4.84 6.40 -4.33
C ARG A 27 -5.32 7.47 -5.30
N ASN A 28 -4.40 8.22 -5.93
CA ASN A 28 -4.75 9.23 -6.93
C ASN A 28 -5.44 8.62 -8.16
N LYS A 29 -4.96 7.48 -8.65
CA LYS A 29 -5.61 6.78 -9.76
C LYS A 29 -7.03 6.34 -9.40
N LEU A 30 -7.22 5.76 -8.21
CA LEU A 30 -8.53 5.32 -7.75
C LEU A 30 -9.48 6.50 -7.54
N ALA A 31 -9.00 7.61 -7.00
CA ALA A 31 -9.79 8.83 -6.80
C ALA A 31 -10.41 9.38 -8.10
N ASN A 32 -9.81 9.11 -9.27
CA ASN A 32 -10.39 9.49 -10.56
C ASN A 32 -11.63 8.67 -10.96
N TYR A 33 -11.84 7.50 -10.36
CA TYR A 33 -12.93 6.58 -10.69
C TYR A 33 -13.93 6.41 -9.56
N THR A 34 -13.58 6.79 -8.32
CA THR A 34 -14.41 6.61 -7.14
C THR A 34 -14.00 7.52 -5.99
N GLU A 35 -14.96 7.95 -5.19
CA GLU A 35 -14.71 8.67 -3.94
C GLU A 35 -14.39 7.72 -2.78
N LYS A 36 -14.53 6.41 -2.98
CA LYS A 36 -14.22 5.41 -1.95
C LYS A 36 -12.72 5.27 -1.80
N ASN A 37 -12.23 5.53 -0.59
CA ASN A 37 -10.88 5.15 -0.23
C ASN A 37 -10.80 3.62 -0.13
N TYR A 38 -9.82 3.02 -0.79
CA TYR A 38 -9.57 1.57 -0.73
C TYR A 38 -8.31 1.21 0.04
N ILE A 39 -7.43 2.18 0.31
CA ILE A 39 -6.15 1.94 0.98
C ILE A 39 -6.04 2.84 2.19
N GLU A 40 -5.97 2.24 3.37
CA GLU A 40 -5.75 2.91 4.65
C GLU A 40 -4.27 2.85 5.04
N THR A 41 -3.79 3.91 5.70
CA THR A 41 -2.46 3.91 6.33
C THR A 41 -2.62 3.50 7.79
N VAL A 42 -1.95 2.42 8.18
CA VAL A 42 -1.87 1.94 9.56
C VAL A 42 -0.51 2.36 10.14
N TRP A 43 -0.53 3.34 11.02
CA TRP A 43 0.70 3.90 11.62
C TRP A 43 1.52 2.84 12.35
N GLY A 44 2.82 2.80 12.09
CA GLY A 44 3.74 1.81 12.66
C GLY A 44 3.64 0.41 12.07
N VAL A 45 2.74 0.16 11.11
CA VAL A 45 2.55 -1.16 10.48
C VAL A 45 2.72 -1.10 8.95
N GLY A 46 2.02 -0.18 8.28
CA GLY A 46 2.06 -0.08 6.81
C GLY A 46 0.73 0.32 6.21
N TYR A 47 0.29 -0.40 5.17
CA TYR A 47 -0.92 -0.09 4.41
C TYR A 47 -1.87 -1.28 4.37
N ARG A 48 -3.17 -1.00 4.41
CA ARG A 48 -4.22 -2.03 4.44
C ARG A 48 -5.29 -1.73 3.40
N TRP A 49 -5.78 -2.76 2.73
CA TRP A 49 -6.95 -2.64 1.86
C TRP A 49 -8.24 -2.62 2.69
N ILE A 50 -9.09 -1.62 2.49
CA ILE A 50 -10.41 -1.53 3.12
C ILE A 50 -11.48 -2.03 2.14
N LYS A 51 -12.31 -2.97 2.60
CA LYS A 51 -13.34 -3.64 1.80
C LYS A 51 -14.50 -2.72 1.47
#